data_AF-A0A2N1J764-F1
#
_entry.id   AF-A0A2N1J764-F1
#
_cell.length_a   1.000
_cell.length_b   1.000
_cell.length_c   1.000
_cell.angle_alpha   90.00
_cell.angle_beta   90.00
_cell.angle_gamma   90.00
#
_symmetry.space_group_name_H-M   'P 1'
#
loop_
_entity.id
_entity.type
_entity.pdbx_description
1 polymer ?
#
loop_
_entity_poly.entity_id
_entity_poly.type
_entity_poly.pdbx_seq_one_letter_code
_entity_poly.pdbx_strand_id
1 'polypeptide(L)' 'MTSSRYKQATEGDINTQRPGMFDQTGRYKWDSWNSRKGMSSEEAKKGYVDVFFEVFEMLKDDAEYSKYIDEVKSLA' A
#
# COMPACT_ATOMS: atom_id res chain seq x y z
N MET A 1 11.96 -5.11 1.86
CA MET A 1 10.66 -5.50 1.26
C MET A 1 10.03 -4.24 0.69
N THR A 2 10.13 -3.99 -0.61
CA THR A 2 9.44 -2.85 -1.24
C THR A 2 8.01 -3.30 -1.56
N SER A 3 7.05 -2.85 -0.76
CA SER A 3 5.62 -3.14 -0.94
C SER A 3 5.20 -2.77 -2.36
N SER A 4 4.44 -3.62 -3.05
CA SER A 4 4.07 -3.39 -4.45
C SER A 4 3.35 -2.05 -4.70
N ARG A 5 2.70 -1.49 -3.66
CA ARG A 5 2.17 -0.11 -3.65
C ARG A 5 3.24 0.95 -3.86
N TYR A 6 4.37 0.80 -3.18
CA TYR A 6 5.51 1.71 -3.27
C TYR A 6 6.07 1.68 -4.69
N LYS A 7 6.29 0.48 -5.24
CA LYS A 7 6.73 0.28 -6.63
C LYS A 7 5.78 0.92 -7.64
N GLN A 8 4.47 0.67 -7.51
CA GLN A 8 3.46 1.27 -8.40
C GLN A 8 3.38 2.81 -8.23
N ALA A 9 3.56 3.34 -7.03
CA ALA A 9 3.52 4.79 -6.77
C ALA A 9 4.78 5.53 -7.27
N THR A 10 5.95 4.88 -7.26
CA THR A 10 7.22 5.52 -7.69
C THR A 10 7.60 5.22 -9.14
N GLU A 11 7.38 3.99 -9.60
CA GLU A 11 7.79 3.50 -10.91
C GLU A 11 6.61 3.37 -11.89
N GLY A 12 5.36 3.45 -11.40
CA GLY A 12 4.16 3.25 -12.21
C GLY A 12 3.96 1.77 -12.58
N ASP A 13 3.33 1.56 -13.73
CA ASP A 13 3.02 0.22 -14.22
C ASP A 13 4.26 -0.65 -14.43
N ILE A 14 4.12 -1.92 -14.08
CA ILE A 14 5.19 -2.89 -14.24
C ILE A 14 5.68 -2.96 -15.70
N ASN A 15 6.97 -2.74 -15.89
CA ASN A 15 7.64 -2.69 -17.20
C ASN A 15 8.78 -3.71 -17.32
N THR A 16 8.94 -4.59 -16.34
CA THR A 16 9.99 -5.63 -16.29
C THR A 16 9.42 -7.00 -16.63
N GLN A 17 10.26 -7.91 -17.15
CA GLN A 17 9.86 -9.28 -17.40
C GLN A 17 9.68 -10.07 -16.09
N ARG A 18 8.73 -11.01 -16.10
CA ARG A 18 8.45 -11.89 -14.96
C ARG A 18 9.66 -12.80 -14.67
N PRO A 19 10.15 -12.86 -13.42
CA PRO A 19 11.26 -13.73 -13.05
C PRO A 19 10.99 -15.21 -13.35
N GLY A 20 12.06 -15.96 -13.63
CA GLY A 20 12.00 -17.39 -13.97
C GLY A 20 11.46 -18.27 -12.84
N MET A 21 11.08 -19.50 -13.17
CA MET A 21 10.45 -20.43 -12.20
C MET A 21 11.27 -20.70 -10.94
N PHE A 22 12.60 -20.57 -11.02
CA PHE A 22 13.50 -20.82 -9.90
C PHE A 22 13.58 -19.65 -8.89
N ASP A 23 13.08 -18.46 -9.23
CA ASP A 23 12.96 -17.32 -8.31
C ASP A 23 11.50 -17.11 -7.89
N GLN A 24 11.06 -17.90 -6.91
CA GLN A 24 9.69 -17.82 -6.38
C GLN A 24 9.44 -16.47 -5.69
N THR A 25 10.40 -15.95 -4.94
CA THR A 25 10.28 -14.66 -4.24
C THR A 25 10.18 -13.50 -5.22
N GLY A 26 10.99 -13.50 -6.27
CA GLY A 26 10.92 -12.53 -7.36
C GLY A 26 9.58 -12.61 -8.09
N ARG A 27 9.10 -13.83 -8.41
CA ARG A 27 7.77 -14.02 -9.02
C ARG A 27 6.65 -13.49 -8.16
N TYR A 28 6.61 -13.80 -6.86
CA TYR A 28 5.56 -13.29 -5.97
C TYR A 28 5.53 -11.77 -5.91
N LYS A 29 6.70 -11.12 -5.84
CA LYS A 29 6.81 -9.65 -5.86
C LYS A 29 6.36 -9.08 -7.21
N TRP A 30 6.78 -9.71 -8.30
CA TRP A 30 6.40 -9.30 -9.65
C TRP A 30 4.90 -9.45 -9.87
N ASP A 31 4.32 -10.59 -9.50
CA ASP A 31 2.89 -10.88 -9.61
C ASP A 31 2.06 -9.89 -8.76
N SER A 32 2.55 -9.55 -7.56
CA SER A 32 1.92 -8.56 -6.66
C SER A 32 1.99 -7.11 -7.17
N TRP A 33 2.95 -6.80 -8.03
CA TRP A 33 3.07 -5.49 -8.68
C TRP A 33 2.28 -5.48 -9.99
N ASN A 34 2.34 -6.54 -10.79
CA ASN A 34 1.54 -6.71 -12.00
C ASN A 34 0.03 -6.72 -11.73
N SER A 35 -0.43 -7.27 -10.59
CA SER A 35 -1.85 -7.23 -10.19
C SER A 35 -2.38 -5.83 -9.90
N ARG A 36 -1.48 -4.83 -9.79
CA ARG A 36 -1.80 -3.42 -9.53
C ARG A 36 -1.59 -2.53 -10.76
N LYS A 37 -1.30 -3.12 -11.92
CA LYS A 37 -1.17 -2.40 -13.19
C LYS A 37 -2.45 -1.62 -13.50
N GLY A 38 -2.32 -0.37 -13.93
CA GLY A 38 -3.43 0.55 -14.17
C GLY A 38 -3.91 1.33 -12.94
N MET A 39 -3.36 1.05 -11.75
CA MET A 39 -3.62 1.85 -10.55
C MET A 39 -2.82 3.14 -10.63
N SER A 40 -3.52 4.28 -10.60
CA SER A 40 -2.90 5.59 -10.58
C SER A 40 -2.15 5.84 -9.26
N SER A 41 -1.15 6.73 -9.28
CA SER A 41 -0.40 7.06 -8.06
C SER A 41 -1.31 7.69 -6.98
N GLU A 42 -2.41 8.33 -7.37
CA GLU A 42 -3.41 8.87 -6.44
C GLU A 42 -4.25 7.78 -5.80
N GLU A 43 -4.70 6.78 -6.56
CA GLU A 43 -5.42 5.62 -6.00
C GLU A 43 -4.53 4.78 -5.08
N ALA A 44 -3.23 4.66 -5.39
CA ALA A 44 -2.28 3.96 -4.54
C ALA A 44 -2.09 4.67 -3.17
N LYS A 45 -2.03 6.01 -3.18
CA LYS A 45 -1.96 6.85 -1.97
C LYS A 45 -3.28 6.83 -1.20
N LYS A 46 -4.41 6.94 -1.89
CA LYS A 46 -5.74 6.88 -1.26
C LYS A 46 -5.95 5.53 -0.56
N GLY A 47 -5.59 4.43 -1.21
CA GLY A 47 -5.64 3.11 -0.57
C GLY A 47 -4.63 2.88 0.55
N TYR A 48 -3.63 3.75 0.74
CA TYR A 48 -2.78 3.72 1.93
C TYR A 48 -3.47 4.45 3.10
N VAL A 49 -4.10 5.58 2.81
CA VAL A 49 -4.90 6.37 3.76
C VAL A 49 -6.12 5.58 4.22
N ASP A 50 -6.80 4.86 3.32
CA ASP A 50 -7.97 4.04 3.68
C ASP A 50 -7.60 2.91 4.64
N VAL A 51 -6.48 2.21 4.40
CA VAL A 51 -5.98 1.17 5.32
C VAL A 51 -5.56 1.76 6.66
N PHE A 52 -4.97 2.96 6.64
CA PHE A 52 -4.65 3.68 7.86
C PHE A 52 -5.93 3.95 8.67
N PHE A 53 -6.97 4.51 8.05
CA PHE A 53 -8.23 4.75 8.75
C PHE A 53 -8.91 3.45 9.22
N GLU A 54 -8.87 2.37 8.44
CA GLU A 54 -9.46 1.08 8.81
C GLU A 54 -8.77 0.45 10.03
N VAL A 55 -7.44 0.44 10.07
CA VAL A 55 -6.67 -0.04 11.23
C VAL A 55 -6.92 0.85 12.44
N PHE A 56 -7.00 2.17 12.25
CA PHE A 56 -7.26 3.11 13.34
C PHE A 56 -8.69 2.99 13.89
N GLU A 57 -9.68 2.70 13.05
CA GLU A 57 -11.04 2.37 13.48
C GLU A 57 -11.11 1.07 14.28
N MET A 58 -10.16 0.13 14.13
CA MET A 58 -10.09 -1.05 15.00
C MET A 58 -9.44 -0.77 16.35
N LEU A 59 -8.64 0.31 16.45
CA LEU A 59 -7.89 0.69 17.65
C LEU A 59 -8.55 1.81 18.47
N LYS A 60 -9.76 2.21 18.10
CA LYS A 60 -10.51 3.33 18.71
C LYS A 60 -10.84 3.16 20.19
N ASP A 61 -10.83 1.94 20.71
CA ASP A 61 -11.08 1.67 22.14
C ASP A 61 -9.81 1.80 23.00
N ASP A 62 -8.65 1.99 22.37
CA ASP A 62 -7.38 2.12 23.07
C ASP A 62 -7.09 3.60 23.36
N ALA A 63 -7.07 3.97 24.65
CA ALA A 63 -7.04 5.35 25.14
C ALA A 63 -5.81 6.15 24.67
N GLU A 64 -4.75 5.46 24.25
CA GLU A 64 -3.53 6.06 23.72
C GLU A 64 -3.68 6.55 22.26
N TYR A 65 -4.49 5.86 21.45
CA TYR A 65 -4.61 6.12 20.01
C TYR A 65 -5.65 7.20 19.65
N SER A 66 -6.59 7.46 20.56
CA SER A 66 -7.63 8.49 20.42
C SER A 66 -7.05 9.88 20.11
N LYS A 67 -5.94 10.25 20.78
CA LYS A 67 -5.26 11.54 20.55
C LYS A 67 -4.73 11.71 19.12
N TYR A 68 -4.17 10.63 18.57
CA TYR A 68 -3.62 10.64 17.20
C TYR A 68 -4.72 10.63 16.14
N ILE A 69 -5.87 9.99 16.42
CA ILE A 69 -7.03 9.99 15.54
C ILE A 69 -7.56 11.42 15.33
N ASP A 70 -7.70 12.19 16.41
CA ASP A 70 -8.21 13.56 16.32
C ASP A 70 -7.24 14.49 15.59
N GLU A 71 -5.93 14.34 15.83
CA GLU A 71 -4.90 15.10 15.12
C GLU A 71 -4.93 14.80 13.60
N VAL A 72 -4.99 13.53 13.22
CA VAL A 72 -5.05 13.13 11.80
C VAL A 72 -6.36 13.61 11.16
N LYS A 73 -7.50 13.54 11.85
CA LYS A 73 -8.78 14.06 11.35
C LYS A 73 -8.76 15.58 11.16
N SER A 74 -7.96 16.32 11.93
CA SER A 74 -7.83 17.77 11.77
C SER A 74 -6.88 18.20 10.64
N LEU A 75 -6.06 17.28 10.13
CA LEU A 75 -5.10 17.50 9.06
C LEU A 75 -5.62 17.06 7.68
N ALA A 76 -6.70 16.27 7.65
CA ALA A 76 -7.39 15.82 6.44
C ALA A 76 -8.51 16.79 6.04
#